data_AF-A0A3D8I0W8-F1
#
_entry.id   AF-A0A3D8I0W8-F1
#
_cell.length_a   1.000
_cell.length_b   1.000
_cell.length_c   1.000
_cell.angle_alpha   90.00
_cell.angle_beta   90.00
_cell.angle_gamma   90.00
#
_symmetry.space_group_name_H-M   'P 1'
#
loop_
_entity.id
_entity.type
_entity.pdbx_description
1 polymer ?
#
loop_
_entity_poly.entity_id
_entity_poly.type
_entity_poly.pdbx_seq_one_letter_code
_entity_poly.pdbx_strand_id
1 'polypeptide(L)' 'KKLKGKNKELLIIKDANHVDLYDNAEKIPFDKIATFFKENL' A
#
# COMPACT_ATOMS: atom_id res chain seq x y z
N LYS A 1 -1.77 17.32 -10.80
CA LYS A 1 -1.48 17.88 -9.45
C LYS A 1 -0.81 16.80 -8.61
N LYS A 2 0.29 17.08 -7.91
CA LYS A 2 0.90 16.13 -6.96
C LYS A 2 0.09 16.14 -5.65
N LEU A 3 0.00 14.99 -4.97
CA LEU A 3 -0.61 14.90 -3.64
C LEU A 3 0.06 15.89 -2.67
N LYS A 4 -0.72 16.52 -1.77
CA LYS A 4 -0.22 17.42 -0.69
C LYS A 4 -0.34 16.72 0.67
N GLY A 5 0.35 17.18 1.72
CA GLY A 5 0.43 16.50 3.04
C GLY A 5 1.67 15.63 3.22
N LYS A 6 2.00 15.21 4.46
CA LYS A 6 3.20 14.42 4.79
C LYS A 6 2.91 12.92 4.99
N ASN A 7 1.70 12.56 5.39
CA ASN A 7 1.29 11.18 5.66
C ASN A 7 0.87 10.51 4.34
N LYS A 8 1.83 10.25 3.46
CA LYS A 8 1.59 9.51 2.21
C LYS A 8 2.82 8.72 1.81
N GLU A 9 2.59 7.54 1.28
CA GLU A 9 3.66 6.65 0.82
C GLU A 9 3.31 6.07 -0.56
N LEU A 10 4.34 5.83 -1.37
CA LEU A 10 4.23 5.09 -2.63
C LEU A 10 4.90 3.74 -2.43
N LEU A 11 4.12 2.66 -2.51
CA LEU A 11 4.62 1.30 -2.40
C LEU A 11 4.47 0.61 -3.76
N ILE A 12 5.60 0.15 -4.33
CA ILE A 12 5.63 -0.61 -5.57
C ILE A 12 5.74 -2.09 -5.23
N ILE A 13 4.74 -2.88 -5.64
CA ILE A 13 4.75 -4.34 -5.47
C ILE A 13 5.38 -4.96 -6.71
N LYS A 14 6.55 -5.58 -6.53
CA LYS A 14 7.26 -6.24 -7.63
C LYS A 14 6.48 -7.46 -8.12
N ASP A 15 6.53 -7.67 -9.43
CA ASP A 15 5.93 -8.81 -10.10
C ASP A 15 4.42 -8.95 -9.79
N ALA A 16 3.74 -7.83 -9.59
CA ALA A 16 2.29 -7.76 -9.42
C ALA A 16 1.66 -7.07 -10.63
N ASN A 17 0.56 -7.63 -11.13
CA ASN A 17 -0.30 -7.02 -12.12
C ASN A 17 -1.45 -6.23 -11.43
N HIS A 18 -2.39 -5.73 -12.23
CA HIS A 18 -3.51 -4.91 -11.73
C HIS A 18 -4.45 -5.64 -10.76
N VAL A 19 -4.68 -6.94 -10.96
CA VAL A 19 -5.69 -7.72 -10.21
C VAL A 19 -5.09 -8.57 -9.08
N ASP A 20 -3.77 -8.75 -9.04
CA ASP A 20 -3.12 -9.57 -8.00
C ASP A 20 -3.45 -9.09 -6.57
N LEU A 21 -3.74 -7.82 -6.36
CA LEU A 21 -4.07 -7.29 -5.04
C LEU A 21 -5.53 -7.51 -4.62
N TYR A 22 -6.33 -8.22 -5.41
CA TYR A 22 -7.75 -8.46 -5.08
C TYR A 22 -7.90 -9.64 -4.10
N ASP A 23 -7.16 -10.72 -4.33
CA ASP A 23 -7.29 -11.98 -3.57
C ASP A 23 -5.96 -12.71 -3.30
N ASN A 24 -4.84 -12.29 -3.88
CA ASN A 24 -3.55 -12.91 -3.62
C ASN A 24 -2.93 -12.36 -2.32
N ALA A 25 -3.16 -13.08 -1.22
CA ALA A 25 -2.63 -12.72 0.10
C ALA A 25 -1.09 -12.61 0.16
N GLU A 26 -0.35 -13.25 -0.76
CA GLU A 26 1.11 -13.11 -0.83
C GLU A 26 1.54 -11.76 -1.42
N LYS A 27 0.69 -11.15 -2.26
CA LYS A 27 0.97 -9.88 -2.94
C LYS A 27 0.40 -8.68 -2.19
N ILE A 28 -0.66 -8.88 -1.41
CA ILE A 28 -1.29 -7.80 -0.64
C ILE A 28 -0.40 -7.43 0.57
N PRO A 29 0.09 -6.18 0.67
CA PRO A 29 1.00 -5.75 1.72
C PRO A 29 0.27 -5.35 3.01
N PHE A 30 -0.50 -6.28 3.60
CA PHE A 30 -1.37 -6.02 4.77
C PHE A 30 -0.64 -5.32 5.92
N ASP A 31 0.58 -5.79 6.25
CA ASP A 31 1.36 -5.24 7.36
C ASP A 31 1.75 -3.77 7.12
N LYS A 32 2.09 -3.40 5.89
CA LYS A 32 2.43 -2.02 5.54
C LYS A 32 1.22 -1.10 5.65
N ILE A 33 0.06 -1.56 5.16
CA ILE A 33 -1.20 -0.81 5.25
C ILE A 33 -1.58 -0.62 6.72
N ALA A 34 -1.56 -1.69 7.52
CA ALA A 34 -1.90 -1.65 8.94
C ALA A 34 -0.95 -0.74 9.74
N THR A 35 0.36 -0.82 9.49
CA THR A 35 1.36 0.02 10.16
C THR A 35 1.16 1.49 9.82
N PHE A 36 1.01 1.82 8.54
CA PHE A 36 0.77 3.20 8.10
C PHE A 36 -0.43 3.82 8.82
N PHE A 37 -1.55 3.10 8.92
CA PHE A 37 -2.73 3.62 9.62
C PHE A 37 -2.54 3.74 11.12
N LYS A 38 -1.86 2.79 11.79
CA LYS A 38 -1.56 2.89 13.23
C LYS A 38 -0.69 4.09 13.59
N GLU A 39 0.18 4.52 12.67
CA GLU A 39 1.10 5.64 12.91
C GLU A 39 0.53 7.01 12.54
N ASN A 40 -0.53 7.05 11.72
CA ASN A 40 -0.99 8.28 11.08
C ASN A 40 -2.48 8.61 11.28
N LEU A 41 -3.24 7.73 11.95
CA LEU A 41 -4.62 7.98 12.42
C LEU A 41 -4.67 8.03 13.95
#